data_AF-A0AA35Y761-F1
#
_entry.id   AF-A0AA35Y761-F1
#
_cell.length_a   1.000
_cell.length_b   1.000
_cell.length_c   1.000
_cell.angle_alpha   90.00
_cell.angle_beta   90.00
_cell.angle_gamma   90.00
#
_symmetry.space_group_name_H-M   'P 1'
#
loop_
_entity.id
_entity.type
_entity.pdbx_description
1 polymer ?
#
loop_
_entity_poly.entity_id
_entity_poly.type
_entity_poly.pdbx_seq_one_letter_code
_entity_poly.pdbx_strand_id
1 'polypeptide(L)'
;MGTNNLVPVRALVEVDDISKIDWCAYLLYCVKNSKGRWHPDNPKCYYIGPMLLLLLIYCDEIECKLQKIERKTPLVTMWTADKLKERQSFEIEAGGFGVGNLIEKVQI
;
A
#
# COMPACT_ATOMS: atom_id res chain seq x y z
N MET A 1 16.24 -3.10 -24.33
CA MET A 1 15.74 -4.48 -24.23
C MET A 1 16.12 -4.96 -22.83
N GLY A 2 15.16 -5.00 -21.89
CA GLY A 2 15.45 -5.32 -20.49
C GLY A 2 15.72 -6.81 -20.33
N THR A 3 16.85 -7.17 -19.71
CA THR A 3 17.12 -8.56 -19.34
C THR A 3 16.24 -8.92 -18.14
N ASN A 4 15.36 -9.90 -18.31
CA ASN A 4 14.60 -10.43 -17.20
C ASN A 4 15.56 -11.13 -16.23
N ASN A 5 15.75 -10.53 -15.05
CA ASN A 5 16.52 -11.16 -13.98
C ASN A 5 15.71 -12.33 -13.41
N LEU A 6 16.10 -13.56 -13.76
CA LEU A 6 15.42 -14.78 -13.32
C LEU A 6 15.84 -15.23 -11.91
N VAL A 7 16.82 -14.57 -11.28
CA VAL A 7 17.29 -14.91 -9.93
C VAL A 7 16.15 -14.97 -8.90
N PRO A 8 15.20 -14.01 -8.84
CA PRO A 8 14.08 -14.08 -7.90
C PRO A 8 13.16 -15.27 -8.17
N VAL A 9 12.93 -15.61 -9.45
CA VAL A 9 12.10 -16.77 -9.83
C VAL A 9 12.73 -18.08 -9.37
N ARG A 10 14.06 -18.20 -9.47
CA ARG A 10 14.79 -19.39 -8.99
C ARG A 10 14.77 -19.48 -7.47
N ALA A 11 14.94 -18.37 -6.76
CA ALA A 11 14.87 -18.34 -5.31
C ALA A 11 13.47 -18.76 -4.78
N LEU A 12 12.40 -18.49 -5.53
CA LEU A 12 11.05 -18.94 -5.17
C LEU A 12 10.86 -20.46 -5.27
N VAL A 13 11.60 -21.14 -6.16
CA VAL A 13 11.59 -22.60 -6.28
C VAL A 13 12.30 -23.27 -5.09
N GLU A 14 13.26 -22.57 -4.48
CA GLU A 14 14.00 -23.04 -3.30
C GLU A 14 13.22 -22.83 -1.98
N VAL A 15 12.08 -22.13 -2.01
CA VAL A 15 11.21 -22.00 -0.85
C VAL A 15 10.34 -23.26 -0.75
N ASP A 16 10.71 -24.17 0.15
CA ASP A 16 10.01 -25.46 0.37
C ASP A 16 8.51 -25.31 0.64
N ASP A 17 8.09 -24.19 1.26
CA ASP A 17 6.67 -23.92 1.52
C ASP A 17 6.36 -22.42 1.64
N ILE A 18 5.93 -21.83 0.52
CA ILE A 18 5.52 -20.42 0.42
C ILE A 18 4.43 -20.07 1.45
N SER A 19 3.56 -21.03 1.81
CA SER A 19 2.45 -20.78 2.74
C SER A 19 2.90 -20.59 4.19
N LYS A 20 4.10 -21.08 4.55
CA LYS A 20 4.66 -21.00 5.90
C LYS A 20 5.46 -19.73 6.18
N ILE A 21 5.70 -18.91 5.16
CA ILE A 21 6.37 -17.62 5.34
C ILE A 21 5.45 -16.70 6.15
N ASP A 22 6.02 -16.03 7.15
CA ASP A 22 5.36 -14.91 7.80
C ASP A 22 5.35 -13.69 6.86
N TRP A 23 4.34 -13.64 6.00
CA TRP A 23 4.16 -12.59 5.01
C TRP A 23 3.97 -11.21 5.65
N CYS A 24 3.37 -11.15 6.84
CA CYS A 24 3.17 -9.91 7.57
C CYS A 24 4.52 -9.34 8.03
N ALA A 25 5.35 -10.16 8.69
CA ALA A 25 6.69 -9.74 9.11
C ALA A 25 7.57 -9.37 7.90
N TYR A 26 7.50 -10.14 6.82
CA TYR A 26 8.23 -9.85 5.58
C TYR A 26 7.80 -8.52 4.95
N LEU A 27 6.50 -8.24 4.83
CA LEU A 27 5.99 -6.97 4.30
C LEU A 27 6.44 -5.78 5.16
N LEU A 28 6.38 -5.91 6.50
CA LEU A 28 6.86 -4.87 7.42
C LEU A 28 8.37 -4.64 7.27
N TYR A 29 9.14 -5.71 7.12
CA TYR A 29 10.56 -5.64 6.82
C TYR A 29 10.81 -4.88 5.51
N CYS A 30 10.06 -5.19 4.45
CA CYS A 30 10.16 -4.48 3.16
C CYS A 30 9.90 -2.99 3.33
N VAL A 31 8.81 -2.59 3.98
CA VAL A 31 8.45 -1.18 4.23
C VAL A 31 9.55 -0.45 5.02
N LYS A 32 10.05 -1.06 6.09
CA LYS A 32 11.13 -0.47 6.91
C LYS A 32 12.39 -0.21 6.08
N ASN A 33 12.82 -1.20 5.30
CA ASN A 33 14.03 -1.08 4.50
C ASN A 33 13.88 -0.12 3.32
N SER A 34 12.74 -0.15 2.61
CA SER A 34 12.49 0.78 1.51
C SER A 34 12.38 2.22 2.01
N LYS A 35 11.74 2.46 3.16
CA LYS A 35 11.66 3.79 3.78
C LYS A 35 13.03 4.33 4.17
N GLY A 36 13.92 3.48 4.69
CA GLY A 36 15.29 3.86 5.07
C GLY A 36 16.20 4.17 3.88
N ARG A 37 15.95 3.52 2.73
CA ARG A 37 16.68 3.78 1.47
C ARG A 37 16.11 4.95 0.66
N TRP A 38 14.89 5.38 0.96
CA TRP A 38 14.24 6.47 0.25
C TRP A 38 14.62 7.82 0.87
N HIS A 39 15.22 8.68 0.04
CA HIS A 39 15.65 10.03 0.39
C HIS A 39 14.79 11.05 -0.35
N PRO A 40 13.87 11.76 0.34
CA PRO A 40 12.93 12.68 -0.32
C PRO A 40 13.62 13.86 -1.01
N ASP A 41 14.79 14.27 -0.52
CA ASP A 41 15.55 15.41 -1.07
C ASP A 41 16.30 15.07 -2.37
N ASN A 42 16.38 13.78 -2.73
CA ASN A 42 17.01 13.34 -3.96
C ASN A 42 15.95 13.04 -5.03
N PRO A 43 15.79 13.87 -6.07
CA PRO A 43 14.75 13.69 -7.10
C PRO A 43 14.93 12.42 -7.95
N LYS A 44 16.09 11.76 -7.88
CA LYS A 44 16.34 10.46 -8.54
C LYS A 44 16.11 9.26 -7.61
N CYS A 45 15.80 9.50 -6.33
CA CYS A 45 15.56 8.47 -5.34
C CYS A 45 14.06 8.23 -5.17
N TYR A 46 13.55 7.23 -5.87
CA TYR A 46 12.15 6.84 -5.78
C TYR A 46 11.95 5.83 -4.64
N TYR A 47 10.78 5.88 -3.99
CA TYR A 47 10.38 4.84 -3.08
C TYR A 47 10.05 3.55 -3.84
N ILE A 48 10.71 2.44 -3.50
CA ILE A 48 10.59 1.14 -4.19
C ILE A 48 9.95 0.05 -3.31
N GLY A 49 9.33 0.45 -2.20
CA GLY A 49 8.72 -0.50 -1.27
C GLY A 49 7.30 -0.92 -1.65
N PRO A 50 6.59 -1.60 -0.73
CA PRO A 50 5.23 -2.09 -0.94
C PRO A 50 4.19 -0.95 -1.03
N MET A 51 4.08 -0.32 -2.20
CA MET A 51 3.18 0.83 -2.42
C MET A 51 1.71 0.50 -2.20
N LEU A 52 1.27 -0.71 -2.59
CA LEU A 52 -0.11 -1.15 -2.41
C LEU A 52 -0.50 -1.18 -0.92
N LEU A 53 0.41 -1.60 -0.04
CA LEU A 53 0.16 -1.61 1.40
C LEU A 53 -0.04 -0.18 1.93
N LEU A 54 0.83 0.76 1.53
CA LEU A 54 0.70 2.17 1.90
C LEU A 54 -0.60 2.78 1.38
N LEU A 55 -1.00 2.45 0.15
CA LEU A 55 -2.26 2.91 -0.44
C LEU A 55 -3.46 2.39 0.36
N LEU A 56 -3.48 1.10 0.70
CA LEU A 56 -4.59 0.53 1.48
C LEU A 56 -4.68 1.14 2.88
N ILE A 57 -3.53 1.39 3.54
CA ILE A 57 -3.48 2.08 4.84
C ILE A 57 -4.00 3.51 4.69
N TYR A 58 -3.53 4.26 3.68
CA TYR A 58 -4.03 5.61 3.41
C TYR A 58 -5.54 5.61 3.21
N CYS A 59 -6.05 4.67 2.41
CA CYS A 59 -7.46 4.58 2.14
C CYS A 59 -8.28 4.17 3.36
N ASP A 60 -7.73 3.36 4.27
CA ASP A 60 -8.40 3.01 5.52
C ASP A 60 -8.37 4.13 6.55
N GLU A 61 -7.26 4.84 6.69
CA GLU A 61 -7.02 5.76 7.81
C GLU A 61 -7.45 7.19 7.52
N ILE A 62 -7.46 7.62 6.25
CA ILE A 62 -7.79 9.00 5.87
C ILE A 62 -9.25 9.06 5.41
N GLU A 63 -10.02 9.97 5.99
CA GLU A 63 -11.41 10.20 5.62
C GLU A 63 -11.52 10.77 4.20
N CYS A 64 -12.37 10.17 3.38
CA CYS A 64 -12.89 10.79 2.17
C CYS A 64 -14.38 11.13 2.40
N LYS A 65 -14.71 12.40 2.63
CA LYS A 65 -16.07 12.82 3.01
C LYS A 65 -17.16 12.38 2.03
N LEU A 66 -16.81 12.28 0.75
CA LEU A 66 -17.71 11.91 -0.35
C LEU A 66 -17.85 10.39 -0.51
N GLN A 67 -17.00 9.58 0.12
CA GLN A 67 -17.04 8.12 -0.01
C GLN A 67 -16.96 7.45 1.37
N LYS A 68 -18.11 6.94 1.83
CA LYS A 68 -18.18 6.16 3.07
C LYS A 68 -18.15 4.68 2.72
N ILE A 69 -17.06 4.01 3.05
CA ILE A 69 -16.93 2.57 2.89
C ILE A 69 -17.03 1.90 4.26
N GLU A 70 -17.89 0.90 4.36
CA GLU A 70 -18.00 0.05 5.55
C GLU A 70 -16.71 -0.79 5.74
N ARG A 71 -16.01 -0.58 6.86
CA ARG A 71 -14.78 -1.29 7.22
C ARG A 71 -15.01 -2.80 7.41
N LYS A 72 -14.17 -3.61 6.76
CA LYS A 72 -14.15 -5.09 6.81
C LYS A 72 -12.71 -5.59 6.87
N THR A 73 -12.53 -6.73 7.52
CA THR A 73 -11.24 -7.43 7.56
C THR A 73 -11.32 -8.68 6.69
N PRO A 74 -10.41 -8.89 5.73
CA PRO A 74 -9.21 -8.08 5.46
C PRO A 74 -9.48 -6.84 4.59
N LEU A 75 -8.77 -5.74 4.85
CA LEU A 75 -8.95 -4.45 4.15
C LEU A 75 -8.92 -4.53 2.63
N VAL A 76 -8.08 -5.41 2.08
CA VAL A 76 -7.94 -5.61 0.63
C VAL A 76 -9.25 -6.00 -0.06
N THR A 77 -10.19 -6.63 0.65
CA THR A 77 -11.48 -7.04 0.05
C THR A 77 -12.45 -5.86 -0.13
N MET A 78 -12.17 -4.71 0.48
CA MET A 78 -13.05 -3.54 0.40
C MET A 78 -12.77 -2.67 -0.82
N TRP A 79 -11.51 -2.61 -1.24
CA TRP A 79 -11.01 -1.65 -2.22
C TRP A 79 -10.88 -2.30 -3.60
N THR A 80 -11.86 -2.04 -4.45
CA THR A 80 -11.78 -2.37 -5.89
C THR A 80 -11.12 -1.22 -6.65
N ALA A 81 -10.63 -1.51 -7.87
CA ALA A 81 -10.07 -0.49 -8.75
C ALA A 81 -11.07 0.67 -9.01
N ASP A 82 -12.36 0.35 -9.19
CA ASP A 82 -13.40 1.35 -9.42
C ASP A 82 -13.60 2.25 -8.20
N LYS A 83 -13.63 1.68 -6.99
CA LYS A 83 -13.74 2.46 -5.74
C LYS A 83 -12.53 3.36 -5.51
N LEU A 84 -11.33 2.88 -5.83
CA LEU A 84 -10.11 3.68 -5.75
C LEU A 84 -10.13 4.83 -6.76
N LYS A 85 -10.62 4.58 -7.98
CA LYS A 85 -10.76 5.61 -9.02
C LYS A 85 -11.79 6.67 -8.62
N GLU A 86 -12.92 6.24 -8.08
CA GLU A 86 -13.95 7.15 -7.55
C GLU A 86 -13.39 8.01 -6.41
N ARG A 87 -12.70 7.39 -5.45
CA ARG A 87 -12.03 8.12 -4.36
C ARG A 87 -11.05 9.17 -4.88
N GLN A 88 -10.22 8.78 -5.84
CA GLN A 88 -9.26 9.69 -6.46
C GLN A 88 -9.95 10.92 -7.04
N SER A 89 -11.05 10.74 -7.78
CA SER A 89 -11.83 11.85 -8.33
C SER A 89 -12.34 12.77 -7.22
N PHE A 90 -12.93 12.21 -6.16
CA PHE A 90 -13.43 12.98 -5.03
C PHE A 90 -12.35 13.76 -4.29
N GLU A 91 -11.18 13.18 -4.07
CA GLU A 91 -10.08 13.88 -3.39
C GLU A 91 -9.53 15.00 -4.28
N ILE A 92 -9.42 14.81 -5.59
CA ILE A 92 -9.02 15.87 -6.54
C ILE A 92 -10.03 17.04 -6.50
N GLU A 93 -11.33 16.74 -6.56
CA GLU A 93 -12.40 17.76 -6.48
C GLU A 93 -12.41 18.50 -5.14
N ALA A 94 -12.04 17.82 -4.05
CA ALA A 94 -11.95 18.40 -2.71
C ALA A 94 -10.66 19.20 -2.43
N GLY A 95 -9.80 19.40 -3.44
CA GLY A 95 -8.58 20.21 -3.31
C GLY A 95 -7.27 19.41 -3.25
N GLY A 96 -7.32 18.10 -3.48
CA GLY A 96 -6.16 17.21 -3.58
C GLY A 96 -6.15 16.07 -2.56
N PHE A 97 -5.15 15.20 -2.67
CA PHE A 97 -4.95 14.06 -1.78
C PHE A 97 -4.48 14.49 -0.38
N GLY A 98 -4.88 13.73 0.65
CA GLY A 98 -4.37 13.90 2.03
C GLY A 98 -4.95 15.07 2.81
N VAL A 99 -6.03 15.70 2.33
CA VAL A 99 -6.71 16.81 3.03
C VAL A 99 -7.71 16.30 4.09
N GLY A 100 -8.06 15.01 4.04
CA GLY A 100 -8.95 14.37 5.00
C GLY A 100 -8.33 14.22 6.40
N ASN A 101 -9.18 14.15 7.42
CA ASN A 101 -8.76 13.85 8.78
C ASN A 101 -8.43 12.36 8.94
N LEU A 102 -7.58 12.04 9.91
CA LEU A 102 -7.44 10.67 10.39
C LEU A 102 -8.78 10.22 10.99
N ILE A 103 -9.25 9.05 10.57
CA ILE A 103 -10.47 8.45 11.10
C ILE A 103 -10.18 7.96 12.51
N GLU A 104 -10.83 8.56 13.50
CA GLU A 104 -10.76 8.11 14.89
C GLU A 104 -11.19 6.64 14.96
N LYS A 105 -10.30 5.77 15.43
CA LYS A 105 -10.62 4.38 15.69
C LYS A 105 -11.41 4.33 16.98
N VAL A 106 -12.72 4.12 16.89
CA VAL A 106 -13.50 3.69 18.06
C VAL A 106 -12.91 2.34 18.50
N GLN A 107 -12.29 2.34 19.68
CA GLN A 107 -11.74 1.15 20.31
C GLN A 107 -12.88 0.13 20.50
N ILE A 108 -12.73 -1.06 19.92
CA ILE A 108 -13.57 -2.23 20.21
C ILE A 108 -12.93 -2.96 21.39
#